data_AF-A0A401TAR9-F1
#
_entry.id   AF-A0A401TAR9-F1
#
_cell.length_a   1.000
_cell.length_b   1.000
_cell.length_c   1.000
_cell.angle_alpha   90.00
_cell.angle_beta   90.00
_cell.angle_gamma   90.00
#
_symmetry.space_group_name_H-M   'P 1'
#
loop_
_entity.id
_entity.type
_entity.pdbx_description
1 polymer ?
#
loop_
_entity_poly.entity_id
_entity_poly.type
_entity_poly.pdbx_seq_one_letter_code
_entity_poly.pdbx_strand_id
1 'polypeptide(L)'
;SPLLPPSLPQGDHCEKCQPLFVGSAVAGGLCRPCSSFCNNNSHICIMREQYERAKANPEKYSLDPPKITDWLDEGPWEDNAVCVQCQNNSSGEHCESCLDGFFLLDGKCTK
;
A
#
# COMPACT_ATOMS: atom_id res chain seq x y z
N SER A 1 13.75 -23.68 -6.59
CA SER A 1 12.90 -23.20 -5.49
C SER A 1 11.54 -22.83 -6.05
N PRO A 2 10.42 -23.31 -5.50
CA PRO A 2 9.11 -22.87 -5.96
C PRO A 2 8.95 -21.39 -5.59
N LEU A 3 8.58 -20.58 -6.56
CA LEU A 3 8.19 -19.19 -6.34
C LEU A 3 6.97 -19.20 -5.43
N LEU A 4 7.11 -18.76 -4.17
CA LEU A 4 5.97 -18.48 -3.33
C LEU A 4 5.12 -17.39 -4.04
N PRO A 5 3.80 -17.57 -4.21
CA PRO A 5 2.96 -16.51 -4.75
C PRO A 5 3.12 -15.23 -3.90
N PRO A 6 3.23 -14.06 -4.54
CA PRO A 6 3.53 -12.79 -3.86
C PRO A 6 2.46 -12.36 -2.86
N SER A 7 1.25 -12.93 -2.95
CA SER A 7 0.11 -12.66 -2.07
C SER A 7 0.04 -13.57 -0.83
N LEU A 8 1.14 -14.24 -0.45
CA LEU A 8 1.10 -15.18 0.66
C LEU A 8 1.29 -14.51 2.02
N PRO A 9 0.68 -15.06 3.07
CA PRO A 9 0.97 -14.65 4.44
C PRO A 9 2.41 -15.01 4.84
N GLN A 10 2.97 -14.25 5.77
CA GLN A 10 4.31 -14.36 6.32
C GLN A 10 4.31 -14.05 7.83
N GLY A 11 5.47 -14.20 8.48
CA GLY A 11 5.61 -14.06 9.93
C GLY A 11 5.63 -15.42 10.63
N ASP A 12 5.99 -15.43 11.91
CA ASP A 12 6.17 -16.65 12.70
C ASP A 12 4.89 -17.50 12.80
N HIS A 13 3.73 -16.87 12.64
CA HIS A 13 2.42 -17.51 12.65
C HIS A 13 1.65 -17.32 11.34
N CYS A 14 2.34 -16.93 10.25
CA CYS A 14 1.74 -16.64 8.94
C CYS A 14 0.60 -15.61 9.02
N GLU A 15 0.68 -14.67 9.95
CA GLU A 15 -0.40 -13.73 10.26
C GLU A 15 -0.32 -12.43 9.47
N LYS A 16 0.84 -12.12 8.91
CA LYS A 16 1.15 -10.85 8.24
C LYS A 16 1.18 -11.00 6.73
N CYS A 17 1.03 -9.91 5.99
CA CYS A 17 1.19 -9.94 4.54
C CYS A 17 2.62 -9.57 4.11
N GLN A 18 3.01 -10.04 2.92
CA GLN A 18 4.23 -9.58 2.26
C GLN A 18 4.17 -8.06 1.98
N PRO A 19 5.32 -7.38 1.83
CA PRO A 19 5.36 -6.01 1.34
C PRO A 19 4.48 -5.83 0.09
N LEU A 20 3.80 -4.68 -0.02
CA LEU A 20 2.88 -4.36 -1.11
C LEU A 20 1.55 -5.15 -1.12
N PHE A 21 1.25 -5.87 -0.04
CA PHE A 21 -0.05 -6.49 0.21
C PHE A 21 -0.61 -6.00 1.54
N VAL A 22 -1.93 -5.84 1.63
CA VAL A 22 -2.63 -5.39 2.83
C VAL A 22 -3.55 -6.49 3.35
N GLY A 23 -3.68 -6.57 4.67
CA GLY A 23 -4.60 -7.45 5.35
C GLY A 23 -3.88 -8.45 6.26
N SER A 24 -4.51 -9.60 6.46
CA SER A 24 -4.03 -10.64 7.35
C SER A 24 -4.65 -11.98 7.04
N ALA A 25 -3.93 -13.06 7.34
CA ALA A 25 -4.47 -14.41 7.28
C ALA A 25 -5.12 -14.89 8.59
N VAL A 26 -5.14 -14.06 9.63
CA VAL A 26 -5.82 -14.39 10.88
C VAL A 26 -7.28 -14.68 10.61
N ALA A 27 -7.79 -15.76 11.22
CA ALA A 27 -9.19 -16.20 11.11
C ALA A 27 -9.68 -16.43 9.66
N GLY A 28 -8.77 -16.77 8.74
CA GLY A 28 -9.13 -17.04 7.33
C GLY A 28 -9.21 -15.77 6.46
N GLY A 29 -8.63 -14.65 6.92
CA GLY A 29 -8.46 -13.46 6.10
C GLY A 29 -7.49 -13.67 4.93
N LEU A 30 -7.40 -12.68 4.04
CA LEU A 30 -6.60 -12.75 2.81
C LEU A 30 -5.72 -11.51 2.67
N CYS A 31 -4.52 -11.71 2.12
CA CYS A 31 -3.64 -10.63 1.68
C CYS A 31 -4.07 -10.17 0.28
N ARG A 32 -4.53 -8.92 0.17
CA ARG A 32 -4.89 -8.32 -1.12
C ARG A 32 -3.80 -7.35 -1.59
N PRO A 33 -3.56 -7.23 -2.91
CA PRO A 33 -2.54 -6.32 -3.43
C PRO A 33 -2.92 -4.86 -3.13
N CYS A 34 -1.92 -4.02 -2.81
CA CYS A 34 -2.14 -2.60 -2.57
C CYS A 34 -2.83 -1.90 -3.76
N SER A 35 -2.61 -2.34 -5.00
CA SER A 35 -3.31 -1.81 -6.18
C SER A 35 -4.83 -1.88 -6.05
N SER A 36 -5.35 -3.01 -5.59
CA SER A 36 -6.79 -3.16 -5.39
C SER A 36 -7.30 -2.36 -4.20
N PHE A 37 -6.49 -2.19 -3.15
CA PHE A 37 -6.84 -1.42 -1.96
C PHE A 37 -6.87 0.09 -2.24
N CYS A 38 -5.88 0.58 -2.97
CA CYS A 38 -5.67 1.98 -3.31
C CYS A 38 -6.43 2.40 -4.59
N ASN A 39 -7.58 1.78 -4.87
CA ASN A 39 -8.44 2.12 -6.03
C ASN A 39 -7.73 2.08 -7.40
N ASN A 40 -6.71 1.24 -7.57
CA ASN A 40 -5.80 1.21 -8.73
C ASN A 40 -5.06 2.53 -9.01
N ASN A 41 -4.99 3.39 -8.00
CA ASN A 41 -4.28 4.66 -8.04
C ASN A 41 -2.94 4.60 -7.29
N SER A 42 -2.60 3.49 -6.62
CA SER A 42 -1.25 3.25 -6.11
C SER A 42 -0.97 1.76 -6.00
N HIS A 43 0.28 1.36 -6.24
CA HIS A 43 0.74 -0.01 -6.00
C HIS A 43 1.42 -0.19 -4.65
N ILE A 44 1.49 0.88 -3.84
CA ILE A 44 2.24 0.91 -2.60
C ILE A 44 1.33 1.36 -1.46
N CYS A 45 1.25 0.50 -0.44
CA CYS A 45 0.58 0.79 0.82
C CYS A 45 1.47 0.35 1.98
N ILE A 46 1.52 1.18 3.01
CA ILE A 46 2.34 0.99 4.21
C ILE A 46 1.54 1.37 5.45
N MET A 47 2.02 1.01 6.64
CA MET A 47 1.35 1.41 7.89
C MET A 47 1.49 2.92 8.10
N ARG A 48 0.48 3.54 8.73
CA ARG A 48 0.50 4.97 9.09
C ARG A 48 1.79 5.40 9.80
N GLU A 49 2.31 4.58 10.71
CA GLU A 49 3.57 4.88 11.41
C GLU A 49 4.78 4.89 10.46
N GLN A 50 4.86 3.95 9.51
CA GLN A 50 5.91 3.90 8.50
C GLN A 50 5.82 5.11 7.57
N TYR A 51 4.61 5.55 7.24
CA TYR A 51 4.40 6.75 6.43
C TYR A 51 4.91 8.00 7.13
N GLU A 52 4.63 8.19 8.41
CA GLU A 52 5.15 9.34 9.17
C GLU A 52 6.68 9.28 9.33
N ARG A 53 7.26 8.08 9.51
CA ARG A 53 8.73 7.89 9.48
C ARG A 53 9.33 8.27 8.14
N ALA A 54 8.68 7.90 7.03
CA ALA A 54 9.13 8.24 5.69
C ALA A 54 9.03 9.74 5.39
N LYS A 55 7.99 10.41 5.89
CA LYS A 55 7.90 11.88 5.84
C LYS A 55 8.98 12.57 6.65
N ALA A 56 9.31 12.03 7.83
CA ALA A 56 10.34 12.58 8.70
C ALA A 56 11.77 12.36 8.15
N ASN A 57 12.02 11.26 7.45
CA ASN A 57 13.34 10.93 6.91
C ASN A 57 13.26 10.24 5.53
N PRO A 58 12.99 11.00 4.46
CA PRO A 58 12.76 10.45 3.12
C PRO A 58 14.01 9.83 2.47
N GLU A 59 15.22 10.23 2.89
CA GLU A 59 16.47 9.64 2.38
C GLU A 59 16.67 8.20 2.85
N LYS A 60 16.23 7.90 4.07
CA LYS A 60 16.36 6.57 4.68
C LYS A 60 15.19 5.65 4.34
N TYR A 61 13.98 6.19 4.29
CA TYR A 61 12.75 5.42 4.08
C TYR A 61 12.11 5.85 2.76
N SER A 62 12.79 5.54 1.66
CA SER A 62 12.30 5.87 0.31
C SER A 62 11.00 5.13 0.03
N LEU A 63 10.00 5.87 -0.45
CA LEU A 63 8.71 5.32 -0.89
C LEU A 63 8.73 4.88 -2.36
N ASP A 64 9.90 4.90 -3.02
CA ASP A 64 10.01 4.52 -4.43
C ASP A 64 9.79 3.01 -4.60
N PRO A 65 9.01 2.57 -5.61
CA PRO A 65 8.72 1.16 -5.84
C PRO A 65 9.92 0.20 -5.83
N PRO A 66 11.09 0.55 -6.42
CA PRO A 66 12.24 -0.36 -6.41
C PRO A 66 13.01 -0.39 -5.07
N LYS A 67 12.75 0.53 -4.15
CA LYS A 67 13.51 0.70 -2.89
C LYS A 67 12.69 0.43 -1.64
N ILE A 68 11.36 0.40 -1.77
CA ILE A 68 10.49 0.27 -0.61
C ILE A 68 10.65 -1.07 0.11
N THR A 69 10.92 -2.15 -0.63
CA THR A 69 11.18 -3.47 -0.07
C THR A 69 12.54 -3.59 0.60
N ASP A 70 13.42 -2.58 0.52
CA ASP A 70 14.74 -2.60 1.16
C ASP A 70 14.64 -2.34 2.68
N TRP A 71 13.54 -1.74 3.14
CA TRP A 71 13.31 -1.38 4.54
C TRP A 71 11.93 -1.78 5.07
N LEU A 72 11.03 -2.21 4.18
CA LEU A 72 9.70 -2.69 4.53
C LEU A 72 9.71 -4.22 4.58
N ASP A 73 9.62 -4.76 5.79
CA ASP A 73 9.63 -6.21 6.01
C ASP A 73 8.25 -6.85 5.80
N GLU A 74 7.17 -6.09 5.99
CA GLU A 74 5.78 -6.59 5.97
C GLU A 74 4.79 -5.56 5.46
N GLY A 75 3.70 -6.06 4.91
CA GLY A 75 2.56 -5.27 4.47
C GLY A 75 1.66 -4.81 5.63
N PRO A 76 0.89 -3.73 5.46
CA PRO A 76 0.05 -3.17 6.52
C PRO A 76 -1.22 -3.98 6.79
N TRP A 77 -1.86 -3.68 7.93
CA TRP A 77 -3.21 -4.14 8.25
C TRP A 77 -4.24 -3.20 7.62
N GLU A 78 -5.44 -3.71 7.31
CA GLU A 78 -6.46 -2.90 6.60
C GLU A 78 -6.89 -1.64 7.35
N ASP A 79 -6.89 -1.68 8.69
CA ASP A 79 -7.32 -0.58 9.55
C ASP A 79 -6.29 0.54 9.68
N ASN A 80 -5.03 0.29 9.31
CA ASN A 80 -3.93 1.24 9.47
C ASN A 80 -3.10 1.48 8.19
N ALA A 81 -3.51 0.87 7.07
CA ALA A 81 -2.88 1.02 5.78
C ALA A 81 -3.11 2.42 5.20
N VAL A 82 -2.03 3.00 4.66
CA VAL A 82 -2.03 4.26 3.94
C VAL A 82 -1.40 4.03 2.57
N CYS A 83 -2.09 4.44 1.53
CA CYS A 83 -1.59 4.43 0.16
C CYS A 83 -0.66 5.61 -0.05
N VAL A 84 0.49 5.36 -0.69
CA VAL A 84 1.50 6.38 -0.95
C VAL A 84 1.75 6.52 -2.44
N GLN A 85 2.26 7.67 -2.88
CA GLN A 85 2.48 7.96 -4.30
C GLN A 85 1.21 7.79 -5.16
N CYS A 86 0.08 8.36 -4.72
CA CYS A 86 -1.17 8.34 -5.47
C CYS A 86 -0.97 8.88 -6.91
N GLN A 87 -1.44 8.11 -7.88
CA GLN A 87 -1.36 8.34 -9.32
C GLN A 87 -2.71 8.85 -9.86
N ASN A 88 -2.81 9.07 -11.17
CA ASN A 88 -4.06 9.47 -11.84
C ASN A 88 -4.70 10.75 -11.26
N ASN A 89 -3.91 11.68 -10.73
CA ASN A 89 -4.39 12.91 -10.07
C ASN A 89 -5.32 12.65 -8.88
N SER A 90 -5.13 11.51 -8.20
CA SER A 90 -5.86 11.18 -6.99
C SER A 90 -5.13 11.63 -5.71
N SER A 91 -5.88 11.65 -4.62
CA SER A 91 -5.46 12.08 -3.28
C SER A 91 -6.26 11.32 -2.22
N GLY A 92 -5.92 11.50 -0.95
CA GLY A 92 -6.57 10.80 0.17
C GLY A 92 -5.75 9.63 0.69
N GLU A 93 -6.20 9.03 1.80
CA GLU A 93 -5.45 7.95 2.48
C GLU A 93 -5.45 6.66 1.65
N HIS A 94 -6.48 6.44 0.82
CA HIS A 94 -6.64 5.29 -0.06
C HIS A 94 -6.66 5.69 -1.55
N CYS A 95 -6.15 6.88 -1.88
CA CYS A 95 -6.20 7.45 -3.24
C CYS A 95 -7.62 7.47 -3.84
N GLU A 96 -8.62 7.75 -3.00
CA GLU A 96 -10.06 7.71 -3.28
C GLU A 96 -10.64 9.07 -3.71
N SER A 97 -9.91 10.15 -3.43
CA SER A 97 -10.28 11.52 -3.77
C SER A 97 -9.48 12.02 -4.95
N CYS A 98 -9.86 13.17 -5.51
CA CYS A 98 -9.12 13.85 -6.56
C CYS A 98 -8.31 15.02 -6.02
N LEU A 99 -7.21 15.34 -6.68
CA LEU A 99 -6.48 16.58 -6.42
C LEU A 99 -7.34 17.80 -6.74
N ASP A 100 -7.06 18.92 -6.08
CA ASP A 100 -7.79 20.16 -6.31
C ASP A 100 -7.76 20.56 -7.79
N GLY A 101 -8.94 20.88 -8.33
CA GLY A 101 -9.13 21.18 -9.74
C GLY A 101 -9.35 19.96 -10.65
N PHE A 102 -9.45 18.75 -10.08
CA PHE A 102 -9.89 17.54 -10.76
C PHE A 102 -11.20 17.02 -10.16
N PHE A 103 -12.02 16.36 -10.97
CA PHE A 103 -13.28 15.73 -10.58
C PHE A 103 -13.33 14.26 -10.98
N LEU A 104 -14.04 13.46 -10.20
CA LEU A 104 -14.20 12.03 -10.46
C LEU A 104 -15.20 11.81 -11.59
N LEU A 105 -14.72 11.25 -12.70
CA LEU A 105 -15.53 10.83 -13.84
C LEU A 105 -15.15 9.39 -14.21
N ASP A 106 -16.12 8.48 -14.24
CA ASP A 106 -15.91 7.04 -14.54
C ASP A 106 -14.78 6.39 -13.73
N GLY A 107 -14.66 6.76 -12.45
CA GLY A 107 -13.64 6.22 -11.55
C GLY A 107 -12.23 6.80 -11.76
N LYS A 108 -12.08 7.88 -12.54
CA LYS A 108 -10.80 8.55 -12.80
C LYS A 108 -10.90 10.05 -12.52
N CYS A 109 -9.84 10.62 -11.97
CA CYS A 109 -9.78 12.06 -11.75
C CYS A 109 -9.42 12.78 -13.07
N THR A 110 -10.37 13.57 -13.56
CA THR A 110 -10.31 14.31 -14.82
C THR A 110 -10.35 15.81 -14.54
N LYS A 111 -9.74 16.63 -15.39
CA LYS A 111 -9.67 18.09 -15.26
C LYS A 111 -10.76 18.78 -16.09
#